data_AF-A0A2S1JRH7-F1
#
_entry.id   AF-A0A2S1JRH7-F1
#
_cell.length_a   1.000
_cell.length_b   1.000
_cell.length_c   1.000
_cell.angle_alpha   90.00
_cell.angle_beta   90.00
_cell.angle_gamma   90.00
#
_symmetry.space_group_name_H-M   'P 1'
#
loop_
_entity.id
_entity.type
_entity.pdbx_description
1 polymer ?
#
loop_
_entity_poly.entity_id
_entity_poly.type
_entity_poly.pdbx_seq_one_letter_code
_entity_poly.pdbx_strand_id
1 'polypeptide(L)'
;MPKSMQRNRILNWIFQRASNTIYSICNIPNILVPPPFRVMQIGSLFWQSRCLYAAARLNVADYIESGVVPIEKLANDCGADKEYLYRLMRMLCAMGIFKEVKARHFSHNRNSEVLRSDASNSVKSMVLMHNSPEFSMPWFNEFEKHIKEGSVPFEGIYAQEMFDYMNDNPSVSSLFSDAMDTVDNLTGLQYLQDFDWRIFDRIIDLGGAKGSKSASILSLYTHISAVVVDRGNVEVSAREYWKNMLSDSVEERLDFFSADIIKDMLPVSISDKDVYLCTAVFHLLSDCKAKILLENIYSSMQEYHATLIIVDAVLPEKGTDLNLAAMDMQMLMGTRGRERTAREWGQLFSESPFYLFETVCVRTFAKLMVLRKKNQSTSS
;
A
#
# COMPACT_ATOMS: atom_id res chain seq x y z
N MET A 1 -8.31 -28.74 -18.40
CA MET A 1 -8.34 -27.75 -17.30
C MET A 1 -7.12 -26.86 -17.44
N PRO A 2 -7.26 -25.52 -17.37
CA PRO A 2 -6.08 -24.65 -17.37
C PRO A 2 -5.21 -24.98 -16.14
N LYS A 3 -3.88 -24.90 -16.30
CA LYS A 3 -2.95 -25.14 -15.18
C LYS A 3 -3.08 -24.00 -14.15
N SER A 4 -3.05 -24.33 -12.87
CA SER A 4 -3.00 -23.37 -11.75
C SER A 4 -1.79 -22.45 -11.89
N MET A 5 -1.96 -21.17 -11.60
CA MET A 5 -0.91 -20.14 -11.65
C MET A 5 -0.11 -20.04 -10.34
N GLN A 6 -0.55 -20.75 -9.29
CA GLN A 6 0.12 -20.78 -8.00
C GLN A 6 1.49 -21.48 -8.08
N ARG A 7 2.53 -20.77 -7.63
CA ARG A 7 3.89 -21.28 -7.41
C ARG A 7 4.22 -21.31 -5.92
N ASN A 8 5.29 -22.00 -5.53
CA ASN A 8 5.82 -22.01 -4.15
C ASN A 8 4.81 -22.35 -3.03
N ARG A 9 3.89 -23.29 -3.26
CA ARG A 9 2.81 -23.64 -2.32
C ARG A 9 3.30 -23.95 -0.90
N ILE A 10 4.42 -24.67 -0.77
CA ILE A 10 5.00 -25.04 0.53
C ILE A 10 5.52 -23.80 1.28
N LEU A 11 6.27 -22.92 0.60
CA LEU A 11 6.80 -21.71 1.21
C LEU A 11 5.68 -20.75 1.63
N ASN A 12 4.63 -20.62 0.82
CA ASN A 12 3.42 -19.87 1.16
C ASN A 12 2.73 -20.43 2.41
N TRP A 13 2.58 -21.75 2.49
CA TRP A 13 1.99 -22.40 3.65
C TRP A 13 2.82 -22.18 4.93
N ILE A 14 4.16 -22.30 4.83
CA ILE A 14 5.08 -22.02 5.95
C ILE A 14 4.93 -20.57 6.40
N PHE A 15 4.93 -19.62 5.47
CA PHE A 15 4.77 -18.20 5.75
C PHE A 15 3.45 -17.93 6.49
N GLN A 16 2.32 -18.44 6.00
CA GLN A 16 1.02 -18.26 6.65
C GLN A 16 1.00 -18.84 8.07
N ARG A 17 1.61 -20.00 8.30
CA ARG A 17 1.72 -20.60 9.64
C ARG A 17 2.59 -19.77 10.57
N ALA A 18 3.72 -19.26 10.08
CA ALA A 18 4.58 -18.38 10.84
C ALA A 18 3.85 -17.07 11.21
N SER A 19 3.20 -16.42 10.25
CA SER A 19 2.42 -15.20 10.46
C SER A 19 1.30 -15.38 11.48
N ASN A 20 0.54 -16.49 11.41
CA ASN A 20 -0.51 -16.79 12.40
C ASN A 20 0.06 -17.01 13.81
N THR A 21 1.25 -17.61 13.90
CA THR A 21 1.93 -17.83 15.17
C THR A 21 2.41 -16.51 15.77
N ILE A 22 3.04 -15.65 14.95
CA ILE A 22 3.46 -14.30 15.34
C ILE A 22 2.25 -13.48 15.80
N TYR A 23 1.15 -13.52 15.05
CA TYR A 23 -0.10 -12.84 15.42
C TYR A 23 -0.60 -13.30 16.80
N SER A 24 -0.60 -14.62 17.04
CA SER A 24 -1.01 -15.19 18.33
C SER A 24 -0.12 -14.69 19.49
N ILE A 25 1.18 -14.56 19.25
CA ILE A 25 2.14 -14.02 20.22
C ILE A 25 1.89 -12.53 20.46
N CYS A 26 1.72 -11.74 19.41
CA CYS A 26 1.41 -10.31 19.51
C CYS A 26 0.07 -10.03 20.19
N ASN A 27 -0.83 -11.01 20.25
CA ASN A 27 -2.11 -10.90 20.94
C ASN A 27 -2.02 -11.20 22.45
N ILE A 28 -0.89 -11.72 22.95
CA ILE A 28 -0.69 -12.05 24.37
C ILE A 28 -0.97 -10.86 25.31
N PRO A 29 -0.55 -9.61 25.01
CA PRO A 29 -0.89 -8.46 25.86
C PRO A 29 -2.40 -8.24 26.01
N ASN A 30 -3.22 -8.56 25.00
CA ASN A 30 -4.68 -8.44 25.10
C ASN A 30 -5.29 -9.47 26.08
N ILE A 31 -4.55 -10.53 26.39
CA ILE A 31 -4.97 -11.61 27.30
C ILE A 31 -4.43 -11.38 28.71
N LEU A 32 -3.17 -10.96 28.83
CA LEU A 32 -2.47 -10.87 30.12
C LEU A 32 -2.61 -9.52 30.82
N VAL A 33 -2.77 -8.42 30.08
CA VAL A 33 -2.92 -7.08 30.69
C VAL A 33 -4.35 -6.94 31.19
N PRO A 34 -4.58 -6.53 32.46
CA PRO A 34 -5.94 -6.36 32.96
C PRO A 34 -6.74 -5.41 32.06
N PRO A 35 -8.01 -5.73 31.73
CA PRO A 35 -8.75 -5.01 30.68
C PRO A 35 -8.77 -3.48 30.80
N PRO A 36 -8.95 -2.86 32.00
CA PRO A 36 -8.93 -1.41 32.11
C PRO A 36 -7.59 -0.78 31.69
N PHE A 37 -6.47 -1.39 32.07
CA PHE A 37 -5.15 -0.92 31.66
C PHE A 37 -4.95 -1.09 30.17
N ARG A 38 -5.42 -2.19 29.59
CA ARG A 38 -5.27 -2.44 28.16
C ARG A 38 -6.03 -1.42 27.31
N VAL A 39 -7.28 -1.14 27.68
CA VAL A 39 -8.10 -0.13 27.00
C VAL A 39 -7.50 1.26 27.13
N MET A 40 -7.03 1.64 28.31
CA MET A 40 -6.36 2.93 28.54
C MET A 40 -5.05 3.06 27.74
N GLN A 41 -4.26 1.98 27.62
CA GLN A 41 -3.07 1.96 26.78
C GLN A 41 -3.44 2.22 25.31
N ILE A 42 -4.45 1.53 24.77
CA ILE A 42 -4.90 1.72 23.39
C ILE A 42 -5.33 3.18 23.16
N GLY A 43 -6.13 3.75 24.07
CA GLY A 43 -6.61 5.13 23.97
C GLY A 43 -5.51 6.20 24.00
N SER A 44 -4.29 5.84 24.40
CA SER A 44 -3.13 6.75 24.47
C SER A 44 -2.03 6.46 23.43
N LEU A 45 -2.18 5.43 22.59
CA LEU A 45 -1.17 5.07 21.57
C LEU A 45 -0.90 6.20 20.57
N PHE A 46 -1.85 7.11 20.35
CA PHE A 46 -1.64 8.25 19.47
C PHE A 46 -0.48 9.14 19.92
N TRP A 47 -0.18 9.24 21.23
CA TRP A 47 0.99 9.99 21.72
C TRP A 47 2.29 9.44 21.14
N GLN A 48 2.40 8.11 21.08
CA GLN A 48 3.58 7.42 20.55
C GLN A 48 3.73 7.71 19.04
N SER A 49 2.63 7.61 18.29
CA SER A 49 2.59 7.92 16.86
C SER A 49 2.98 9.38 16.58
N ARG A 50 2.44 10.34 17.36
CA ARG A 50 2.77 11.76 17.27
C ARG A 50 4.24 12.05 17.59
N CYS A 51 4.80 11.42 18.61
CA CYS A 51 6.23 11.54 18.94
C CYS A 51 7.11 11.01 17.80
N LEU A 52 6.79 9.84 17.23
CA LEU A 52 7.51 9.30 16.09
C LEU A 52 7.47 10.23 14.88
N TYR A 53 6.30 10.79 14.57
CA TYR A 53 6.15 11.80 13.53
C TYR A 53 7.01 13.04 13.78
N ALA A 54 7.00 13.58 15.00
CA ALA A 54 7.79 14.77 15.34
C ALA A 54 9.30 14.53 15.12
N ALA A 55 9.79 13.35 15.53
CA ALA A 55 11.18 12.98 15.33
C ALA A 55 11.54 12.79 13.85
N ALA A 56 10.65 12.18 13.06
CA ALA A 56 10.81 12.04 11.62
C ALA A 56 10.81 13.41 10.91
N ARG A 57 9.92 14.33 11.30
CA ARG A 57 9.85 15.71 10.78
C ARG A 57 11.09 16.54 11.10
N LEU A 58 11.66 16.36 12.30
CA LEU A 58 12.89 17.01 12.73
C LEU A 58 14.15 16.34 12.17
N ASN A 59 14.00 15.30 11.34
CA ASN A 59 15.12 14.57 10.73
C ASN A 59 16.10 14.01 11.77
N VAL A 60 15.62 13.66 12.97
CA VAL A 60 16.46 13.22 14.09
C VAL A 60 17.37 12.05 13.69
N ALA A 61 16.84 11.10 12.92
CA ALA A 61 17.57 9.94 12.44
C ALA A 61 18.73 10.33 11.51
N ASP A 62 18.61 11.42 10.74
CA ASP A 62 19.64 11.85 9.79
C ASP A 62 20.85 12.49 10.48
N TYR A 63 20.67 13.00 11.71
CA TYR A 63 21.71 13.67 12.49
C TYR A 63 22.44 12.74 13.48
N ILE A 64 22.02 11.47 13.59
CA ILE A 64 22.74 10.46 14.37
C ILE A 64 23.71 9.74 13.44
N GLU A 65 24.97 10.18 13.48
CA GLU A 65 26.07 9.55 12.74
C GLU A 65 26.38 8.12 13.25
N SER A 66 27.38 7.46 12.65
CA SER A 66 27.89 6.16 13.09
C SER A 66 28.53 6.24 14.48
N GLY A 67 27.71 6.17 15.53
CA GLY A 67 28.18 6.21 16.91
C GLY A 67 27.16 6.71 17.92
N VAL A 68 27.67 7.35 18.95
CA VAL A 68 26.90 7.85 20.09
C VAL A 68 26.95 9.38 20.08
N VAL A 69 25.79 10.02 19.99
CA VAL A 69 25.64 11.47 19.88
C VAL A 69 25.03 12.05 21.16
N PRO A 70 25.64 13.10 21.78
CA PRO A 70 25.05 13.78 22.94
C PRO A 70 23.83 14.62 22.52
N ILE A 71 22.86 14.76 23.42
CA ILE A 71 21.63 15.51 23.14
C ILE A 71 21.89 16.98 22.77
N GLU A 72 22.95 17.58 23.31
CA GLU A 72 23.37 18.94 22.97
C GLU A 72 23.64 19.11 21.47
N LYS A 73 24.43 18.19 20.88
CA LYS A 73 24.74 18.19 19.44
C LYS A 73 23.47 17.92 18.63
N LEU A 74 22.72 16.89 19.01
CA LEU A 74 21.52 16.50 18.29
C LEU A 74 20.47 17.61 18.27
N ALA A 75 20.27 18.32 19.39
CA ALA A 75 19.36 19.44 19.49
C ALA A 75 19.79 20.62 18.61
N ASN A 76 21.08 20.95 18.58
CA ASN A 76 21.63 21.96 17.69
C ASN A 76 21.43 21.59 16.21
N ASP A 77 21.75 20.36 15.84
CA ASP A 77 21.65 19.88 14.45
C ASP A 77 20.17 19.81 13.98
N CYS A 78 19.24 19.47 14.88
CA CYS A 78 17.79 19.47 14.60
C CYS A 78 17.14 20.86 14.69
N GLY A 79 17.85 21.89 15.17
CA GLY A 79 17.24 23.20 15.48
C GLY A 79 16.15 23.14 16.57
N ALA A 80 16.31 22.27 17.57
CA ALA A 80 15.32 22.01 18.61
C ALA A 80 15.83 22.43 20.01
N ASP A 81 14.90 22.66 20.95
CA ASP A 81 15.28 22.82 22.34
C ASP A 81 15.80 21.50 22.93
N LYS A 82 16.94 21.59 23.63
CA LYS A 82 17.63 20.43 24.20
C LYS A 82 16.78 19.61 25.18
N GLU A 83 16.07 20.25 26.09
CA GLU A 83 15.30 19.56 27.12
C GLU A 83 14.02 18.94 26.54
N TYR A 84 13.39 19.61 25.58
CA TYR A 84 12.21 19.06 24.90
C TYR A 84 12.59 17.92 23.96
N LEU A 85 13.68 18.05 23.19
CA LEU A 85 14.18 16.97 22.35
C LEU A 85 14.60 15.77 23.19
N TYR A 86 15.24 15.99 24.36
CA TYR A 86 15.58 14.91 25.27
C TYR A 86 14.34 14.10 25.70
N ARG A 87 13.24 14.78 26.06
CA ARG A 87 11.99 14.11 26.45
C ARG A 87 11.39 13.31 25.30
N LEU A 88 11.45 13.85 24.08
CA LEU A 88 11.03 13.15 22.87
C LEU A 88 11.89 11.89 22.64
N MET A 89 13.21 12.03 22.70
CA MET A 89 14.14 10.91 22.54
C MET A 89 13.96 9.82 23.60
N ARG A 90 13.65 10.20 24.84
CA ARG A 90 13.34 9.24 25.91
C ARG A 90 12.11 8.40 25.57
N MET A 91 11.05 9.01 25.03
CA MET A 91 9.85 8.29 24.57
C MET A 91 10.21 7.32 23.45
N LEU A 92 10.94 7.76 22.43
CA LEU A 92 11.34 6.91 21.30
C LEU A 92 12.19 5.73 21.76
N CYS A 93 13.18 5.96 22.63
CA CYS A 93 14.00 4.88 23.19
C CYS A 93 13.15 3.87 23.97
N ALA A 94 12.16 4.34 24.75
CA ALA A 94 11.21 3.47 25.46
C ALA A 94 10.30 2.68 24.52
N MET A 95 9.98 3.22 23.33
CA MET A 95 9.30 2.52 22.24
C MET A 95 10.23 1.56 21.47
N GLY A 96 11.53 1.50 21.80
CA GLY A 96 12.51 0.69 21.09
C GLY A 96 12.99 1.29 19.76
N ILE A 97 12.82 2.59 19.57
CA ILE A 97 13.28 3.37 18.42
C ILE A 97 14.44 4.25 18.92
N PHE A 98 15.66 4.01 18.45
CA PHE A 98 16.93 4.49 19.04
C PHE A 98 17.31 3.81 20.37
N LYS A 99 18.51 4.12 20.85
CA LYS A 99 19.05 3.65 22.13
C LYS A 99 19.73 4.78 22.88
N GLU A 100 19.36 4.97 24.15
CA GLU A 100 20.13 5.81 25.09
C GLU A 100 21.25 4.96 25.69
N VAL A 101 22.49 5.18 25.23
CA VAL A 101 23.66 4.35 25.61
C VAL A 101 24.21 4.73 26.98
N LYS A 102 24.14 6.03 27.30
CA LYS A 102 24.38 6.61 28.63
C LYS A 102 23.49 7.85 28.74
N ALA A 103 23.35 8.41 29.94
CA ALA A 103 22.48 9.56 30.18
C ALA A 103 22.67 10.64 29.11
N ARG A 104 21.58 10.99 28.42
CA ARG A 104 21.50 12.01 27.36
C ARG A 104 22.40 11.77 26.15
N HIS A 105 22.73 10.51 25.85
CA HIS A 105 23.54 10.14 24.69
C HIS A 105 22.87 9.01 23.91
N PHE A 106 22.66 9.25 22.61
CA PHE A 106 21.81 8.42 21.76
C PHE A 106 22.60 7.80 20.60
N SER A 107 22.22 6.59 20.22
CA SER A 107 22.69 5.94 19.01
C SER A 107 21.53 5.33 18.24
N HIS A 108 21.78 4.99 16.97
CA HIS A 108 20.87 4.14 16.23
C HIS A 108 20.74 2.73 16.84
N ASN A 109 19.59 2.14 16.58
CA ASN A 109 19.31 0.71 16.62
C ASN A 109 18.60 0.31 15.30
N ARG A 110 18.33 -1.00 15.12
CA ARG A 110 17.70 -1.53 13.89
C ARG A 110 16.39 -0.82 13.50
N ASN A 111 15.56 -0.41 14.45
CA ASN A 111 14.26 0.22 14.19
C ASN A 111 14.40 1.72 13.83
N SER A 112 15.46 2.38 14.30
CA SER A 112 15.69 3.79 13.95
C SER A 112 16.46 3.98 12.63
N GLU A 113 17.21 2.99 12.17
CA GLU A 113 17.94 3.07 10.89
C GLU A 113 16.97 3.26 9.72
N VAL A 114 15.80 2.61 9.77
CA VAL A 114 14.75 2.75 8.75
C VAL A 114 14.03 4.11 8.80
N LEU A 115 14.39 5.02 9.70
CA LEU A 115 13.87 6.39 9.71
C LEU A 115 14.80 7.38 9.00
N ARG A 116 16.00 6.94 8.60
CA ARG A 116 16.92 7.78 7.83
C ARG A 116 16.39 8.03 6.43
N SER A 117 16.66 9.21 5.89
CA SER A 117 16.22 9.61 4.55
C SER A 117 16.99 8.88 3.45
N ASP A 118 18.23 8.48 3.72
CA ASP A 118 19.11 7.79 2.77
C ASP A 118 19.04 6.26 2.85
N ALA A 119 18.24 5.72 3.78
CA ALA A 119 18.04 4.28 3.88
C ALA A 119 17.20 3.79 2.69
N SER A 120 17.69 2.78 1.97
CA SER A 120 16.96 2.17 0.85
C SER A 120 15.63 1.54 1.25
N ASN A 121 15.49 1.18 2.53
CA ASN A 121 14.25 0.67 3.15
C ASN A 121 13.64 1.68 4.13
N SER A 122 13.83 2.98 3.89
CA SER A 122 13.27 4.02 4.74
C SER A 122 11.75 3.93 4.80
N VAL A 123 11.21 4.05 6.01
CA VAL A 123 9.77 4.15 6.28
C VAL A 123 9.35 5.57 6.70
N LYS A 124 10.27 6.53 6.57
CA LYS A 124 10.07 7.92 6.99
C LYS A 124 8.86 8.55 6.31
N SER A 125 8.72 8.42 4.99
CA SER A 125 7.59 9.00 4.24
C SER A 125 6.24 8.45 4.72
N MET A 126 6.17 7.15 5.02
CA MET A 126 4.97 6.54 5.60
C MET A 126 4.62 7.11 6.99
N VAL A 127 5.62 7.26 7.87
CA VAL A 127 5.45 7.87 9.19
C VAL A 127 4.97 9.32 9.06
N LEU A 128 5.53 10.07 8.11
CA LEU A 128 5.16 11.46 7.82
C LEU A 128 3.73 11.56 7.29
N MET A 129 3.36 10.70 6.34
CA MET A 129 2.02 10.67 5.75
C MET A 129 0.95 10.38 6.80
N HIS A 130 1.08 9.31 7.59
CA HIS A 130 0.08 8.93 8.61
C HIS A 130 -0.28 10.03 9.62
N ASN A 131 0.60 11.02 9.77
CA ASN A 131 0.48 12.08 10.76
C ASN A 131 0.56 13.48 10.14
N SER A 132 0.49 13.60 8.81
CA SER A 132 0.34 14.89 8.16
C SER A 132 -1.04 15.46 8.48
N PRO A 133 -1.25 16.79 8.42
CA PRO A 133 -2.56 17.39 8.63
C PRO A 133 -3.65 16.71 7.78
N GLU A 134 -3.36 16.46 6.50
CA GLU A 134 -4.27 15.91 5.50
C GLU A 134 -4.78 14.52 5.86
N PHE A 135 -3.91 13.65 6.38
CA PHE A 135 -4.26 12.26 6.70
C PHE A 135 -4.55 12.02 8.18
N SER A 136 -4.27 12.97 9.07
CA SER A 136 -4.56 12.85 10.51
C SER A 136 -5.83 13.58 10.93
N MET A 137 -6.13 14.75 10.38
CA MET A 137 -7.35 15.51 10.72
C MET A 137 -8.65 14.71 10.52
N PRO A 138 -8.81 13.88 9.47
CA PRO A 138 -9.98 13.01 9.30
C PRO A 138 -10.29 12.10 10.49
N TRP A 139 -9.27 11.71 11.28
CA TRP A 139 -9.44 10.89 12.47
C TRP A 139 -9.87 11.69 13.71
N PHE A 140 -9.50 12.97 13.77
CA PHE A 140 -9.66 13.81 14.97
C PHE A 140 -10.87 14.75 14.91
N ASN A 141 -11.33 15.10 13.72
CA ASN A 141 -12.39 16.09 13.55
C ASN A 141 -13.71 15.44 13.15
N GLU A 142 -14.68 15.44 14.07
CA GLU A 142 -16.06 14.93 13.87
C GLU A 142 -16.14 13.49 13.32
N PHE A 143 -15.15 12.63 13.59
CA PHE A 143 -15.13 11.26 13.05
C PHE A 143 -16.39 10.46 13.44
N GLU A 144 -16.91 10.62 14.65
CA GLU A 144 -18.12 9.94 15.12
C GLU A 144 -19.37 10.33 14.34
N LYS A 145 -19.43 11.56 13.81
CA LYS A 145 -20.52 12.02 12.95
C LYS A 145 -20.48 11.30 11.61
N HIS A 146 -19.31 11.21 10.99
CA HIS A 146 -19.12 10.50 9.72
C HIS A 146 -19.52 9.03 9.81
N ILE A 147 -19.23 8.38 10.93
CA ILE A 147 -19.68 7.01 11.20
C ILE A 147 -21.21 6.90 11.27
N LYS A 148 -21.88 7.88 11.89
CA LYS A 148 -23.36 7.90 11.99
C LYS A 148 -24.03 8.19 10.65
N GLU A 149 -23.44 9.06 9.85
CA GLU A 149 -24.00 9.53 8.58
C GLU A 149 -23.63 8.64 7.39
N GLY A 150 -22.59 7.81 7.52
CA GLY A 150 -22.08 7.00 6.41
C GLY A 150 -21.38 7.85 5.35
N SER A 151 -20.56 8.81 5.78
CA SER A 151 -19.81 9.73 4.90
C SER A 151 -18.30 9.59 5.09
N VAL A 152 -17.53 10.00 4.07
CA VAL A 152 -16.05 9.92 4.08
C VAL A 152 -15.50 11.09 4.90
N PRO A 153 -14.73 10.85 5.97
CA PRO A 153 -14.20 11.93 6.81
C PRO A 153 -13.31 12.94 6.06
N PHE A 154 -12.46 12.47 5.13
CA PHE A 154 -11.64 13.37 4.32
C PHE A 154 -12.48 14.36 3.50
N GLU A 155 -13.54 13.89 2.83
CA GLU A 155 -14.47 14.74 2.07
C GLU A 155 -15.18 15.75 2.99
N GLY A 156 -15.49 15.37 4.23
CA GLY A 156 -16.11 16.26 5.22
C GLY A 156 -15.23 17.43 5.66
N ILE A 157 -13.91 17.22 5.71
CA ILE A 157 -12.95 18.25 6.13
C ILE A 157 -12.51 19.13 4.96
N TYR A 158 -12.22 18.52 3.82
CA TYR A 158 -11.59 19.21 2.68
C TYR A 158 -12.57 19.55 1.55
N ALA A 159 -13.84 19.14 1.66
CA ALA A 159 -14.89 19.36 0.66
C ALA A 159 -14.55 18.86 -0.75
N GLN A 160 -13.64 17.89 -0.86
CA GLN A 160 -13.17 17.29 -2.11
C GLN A 160 -12.86 15.81 -1.90
N GLU A 161 -12.94 15.00 -2.98
CA GLU A 161 -12.41 13.64 -2.97
C GLU A 161 -10.87 13.68 -2.81
N MET A 162 -10.29 12.73 -2.07
CA MET A 162 -8.87 12.73 -1.69
C MET A 162 -7.91 12.84 -2.89
N PHE A 163 -8.19 12.13 -3.97
CA PHE A 163 -7.35 12.15 -5.16
C PHE A 163 -7.45 13.45 -5.96
N ASP A 164 -8.62 14.10 -5.95
CA ASP A 164 -8.81 15.41 -6.56
C ASP A 164 -8.08 16.48 -5.73
N TYR A 165 -8.19 16.42 -4.40
CA TYR A 165 -7.42 17.28 -3.50
C TYR A 165 -5.91 17.15 -3.74
N MET A 166 -5.39 15.94 -3.95
CA MET A 166 -3.97 15.74 -4.26
C MET A 166 -3.56 16.31 -5.62
N ASN A 167 -4.46 16.34 -6.62
CA ASN A 167 -4.17 17.00 -7.89
C ASN A 167 -3.96 18.51 -7.71
N ASP A 168 -4.74 19.12 -6.81
CA ASP A 168 -4.62 20.55 -6.46
C ASP A 168 -3.45 20.84 -5.49
N ASN A 169 -2.89 19.81 -4.82
CA ASN A 169 -1.86 19.93 -3.80
C ASN A 169 -0.65 19.02 -4.07
N PRO A 170 0.31 19.45 -4.92
CA PRO A 170 1.43 18.61 -5.37
C PRO A 170 2.32 18.07 -4.25
N SER A 171 2.51 18.83 -3.16
CA SER A 171 3.31 18.37 -2.01
C SER A 171 2.67 17.19 -1.29
N VAL A 172 1.34 17.16 -1.19
CA VAL A 172 0.57 16.06 -0.60
C VAL A 172 0.62 14.85 -1.53
N SER A 173 0.46 15.07 -2.84
CA SER A 173 0.61 14.01 -3.84
C SER A 173 2.01 13.38 -3.81
N SER A 174 3.08 14.18 -3.68
CA SER A 174 4.45 13.68 -3.57
C SER A 174 4.63 12.84 -2.31
N LEU A 175 4.20 13.35 -1.15
CA LEU A 175 4.31 12.62 0.12
C LEU A 175 3.53 11.29 0.08
N PHE A 176 2.33 11.30 -0.50
CA PHE A 176 1.53 10.09 -0.69
C PHE A 176 2.27 9.09 -1.58
N SER A 177 2.81 9.53 -2.72
CA SER A 177 3.57 8.66 -3.63
C SER A 177 4.78 8.04 -2.94
N ASP A 178 5.59 8.84 -2.23
CA ASP A 178 6.79 8.35 -1.54
C ASP A 178 6.45 7.41 -0.37
N ALA A 179 5.30 7.63 0.28
CA ALA A 179 4.79 6.72 1.30
C ALA A 179 4.32 5.39 0.69
N MET A 180 3.62 5.41 -0.45
CA MET A 180 3.21 4.17 -1.12
C MET A 180 4.41 3.35 -1.62
N ASP A 181 5.49 4.00 -2.08
CA ASP A 181 6.74 3.31 -2.44
C ASP A 181 7.35 2.53 -1.25
N THR A 182 7.14 3.03 -0.02
CA THR A 182 7.56 2.31 1.21
C THR A 182 6.82 0.97 1.34
N VAL A 183 5.51 0.93 1.04
CA VAL A 183 4.71 -0.31 1.09
C VAL A 183 5.25 -1.32 0.09
N ASP A 184 5.56 -0.86 -1.12
CA ASP A 184 6.11 -1.72 -2.18
C ASP A 184 7.46 -2.33 -1.78
N ASN A 185 8.34 -1.52 -1.19
CA ASN A 185 9.64 -2.00 -0.70
C ASN A 185 9.51 -3.00 0.47
N LEU A 186 8.51 -2.83 1.34
CA LEU A 186 8.29 -3.71 2.50
C LEU A 186 7.56 -5.01 2.16
N THR A 187 6.62 -4.97 1.21
CA THR A 187 5.87 -6.15 0.76
C THR A 187 6.75 -7.13 -0.02
N GLY A 188 7.88 -6.65 -0.54
CA GLY A 188 8.94 -7.46 -1.12
C GLY A 188 8.61 -8.06 -2.48
N LEU A 189 9.58 -8.79 -3.05
CA LEU A 189 9.52 -9.33 -4.41
C LEU A 189 9.02 -10.79 -4.48
N GLN A 190 8.49 -11.33 -3.38
CA GLN A 190 8.07 -12.74 -3.30
C GLN A 190 6.97 -13.07 -4.31
N TYR A 191 6.09 -12.11 -4.62
CA TYR A 191 5.02 -12.28 -5.61
C TYR A 191 5.55 -12.59 -7.02
N LEU A 192 6.77 -12.18 -7.36
CA LEU A 192 7.42 -12.49 -8.65
C LEU A 192 7.65 -14.01 -8.83
N GLN A 193 7.81 -14.72 -7.72
CA GLN A 193 8.11 -16.16 -7.70
C GLN A 193 6.90 -17.01 -7.30
N ASP A 194 5.96 -16.43 -6.55
CA ASP A 194 4.78 -17.12 -6.03
C ASP A 194 3.63 -17.19 -7.06
N PHE A 195 3.73 -16.43 -8.14
CA PHE A 195 2.79 -16.41 -9.27
C PHE A 195 3.51 -16.69 -10.60
N ASP A 196 2.86 -17.45 -11.51
CA ASP A 196 3.45 -17.83 -12.79
C ASP A 196 3.25 -16.78 -13.89
N TRP A 197 4.09 -15.74 -13.89
CA TRP A 197 4.05 -14.64 -14.87
C TRP A 197 4.38 -15.06 -16.31
N ARG A 198 5.06 -16.19 -16.53
CA ARG A 198 5.52 -16.65 -17.87
C ARG A 198 4.41 -16.88 -18.88
N ILE A 199 3.17 -17.02 -18.42
CA ILE A 199 2.01 -17.27 -19.28
C ILE A 199 1.54 -16.01 -20.01
N PHE A 200 1.99 -14.83 -19.57
CA PHE A 200 1.65 -13.54 -20.13
C PHE A 200 2.80 -13.01 -21.00
N ASP A 201 2.44 -12.25 -22.03
CA ASP A 201 3.39 -11.57 -22.90
C ASP A 201 3.34 -10.03 -22.70
N ARG A 202 2.24 -9.49 -22.16
CA ARG A 202 2.09 -8.05 -21.90
C ARG A 202 1.24 -7.75 -20.66
N ILE A 203 1.69 -6.81 -19.84
CA ILE A 203 0.98 -6.30 -18.66
C ILE A 203 0.39 -4.93 -18.99
N ILE A 204 -0.88 -4.72 -18.64
CA ILE A 204 -1.55 -3.42 -18.65
C ILE A 204 -1.83 -3.11 -17.17
N ASP A 205 -0.93 -2.34 -16.55
CA ASP A 205 -0.90 -2.08 -15.10
C ASP A 205 -1.75 -0.85 -14.78
N LEU A 206 -3.02 -1.07 -14.40
CA LEU A 206 -3.99 -0.03 -14.13
C LEU A 206 -3.82 0.49 -12.70
N GLY A 207 -3.59 1.80 -12.56
CA GLY A 207 -3.23 2.40 -11.28
C GLY A 207 -1.83 1.99 -10.81
N GLY A 208 -0.91 1.72 -11.75
CA GLY A 208 0.43 1.22 -11.45
C GLY A 208 1.39 2.27 -10.88
N ALA A 209 0.95 3.52 -10.71
CA ALA A 209 1.72 4.64 -10.19
C ALA A 209 3.06 4.81 -10.93
N LYS A 210 4.19 4.75 -10.21
CA LYS A 210 5.53 4.82 -10.82
C LYS A 210 5.88 3.57 -11.65
N GLY A 211 5.14 2.47 -11.57
CA GLY A 211 5.40 1.26 -12.36
C GLY A 211 6.46 0.32 -11.78
N SER A 212 6.88 0.50 -10.53
CA SER A 212 7.94 -0.29 -9.87
C SER A 212 7.68 -1.80 -9.87
N LYS A 213 6.40 -2.22 -9.71
CA LYS A 213 6.01 -3.63 -9.77
C LYS A 213 6.17 -4.20 -11.17
N SER A 214 5.72 -3.46 -12.18
CA SER A 214 5.86 -3.82 -13.59
C SER A 214 7.34 -3.89 -13.98
N ALA A 215 8.16 -2.90 -13.63
CA ALA A 215 9.60 -2.91 -13.87
C ALA A 215 10.27 -4.16 -13.25
N SER A 216 9.91 -4.51 -12.00
CA SER A 216 10.43 -5.69 -11.31
C SER A 216 10.05 -7.01 -12.01
N ILE A 217 8.84 -7.11 -12.55
CA ILE A 217 8.42 -8.26 -13.35
C ILE A 217 9.23 -8.33 -14.65
N LEU A 218 9.38 -7.20 -15.36
CA LEU A 218 10.12 -7.11 -16.61
C LEU A 218 11.61 -7.44 -16.45
N SER A 219 12.22 -7.11 -15.31
CA SER A 219 13.60 -7.50 -15.00
C SER A 219 13.79 -9.01 -14.85
N LEU A 220 12.78 -9.74 -14.36
CA LEU A 220 12.84 -11.19 -14.17
C LEU A 220 12.36 -11.97 -15.40
N TYR A 221 11.42 -11.43 -16.17
CA TYR A 221 10.80 -12.05 -17.33
C TYR A 221 11.02 -11.20 -18.58
N THR A 222 12.06 -11.54 -19.34
CA THR A 222 12.56 -10.73 -20.47
C THR A 222 11.64 -10.72 -21.69
N HIS A 223 10.67 -11.64 -21.77
CA HIS A 223 9.71 -11.71 -22.87
C HIS A 223 8.46 -10.86 -22.64
N ILE A 224 8.27 -10.31 -21.44
CA ILE A 224 7.06 -9.55 -21.06
C ILE A 224 7.27 -8.06 -21.36
N SER A 225 6.28 -7.38 -21.92
CA SER A 225 6.21 -5.91 -21.95
C SER A 225 5.17 -5.37 -20.97
N ALA A 226 5.23 -4.10 -20.62
CA ALA A 226 4.26 -3.46 -19.74
C ALA A 226 3.87 -2.06 -20.23
N VAL A 227 2.59 -1.74 -20.07
CA VAL A 227 2.05 -0.38 -20.18
C VAL A 227 1.44 -0.03 -18.83
N VAL A 228 2.02 0.96 -18.15
CA VAL A 228 1.55 1.46 -16.87
C VAL A 228 0.55 2.58 -17.11
N VAL A 229 -0.65 2.43 -16.58
CA VAL A 229 -1.75 3.38 -16.74
C VAL A 229 -1.99 4.10 -15.42
N ASP A 230 -1.88 5.42 -15.43
CA ASP A 230 -2.24 6.27 -14.29
C ASP A 230 -2.66 7.67 -14.77
N ARG A 231 -3.00 8.56 -13.84
CA ARG A 231 -3.38 9.94 -14.12
C ARG A 231 -2.19 10.72 -14.70
N GLY A 232 -2.46 11.75 -15.49
CA GLY A 232 -1.41 12.47 -16.24
C GLY A 232 -0.29 13.06 -15.39
N ASN A 233 -0.57 13.59 -14.21
CA ASN A 233 0.46 14.08 -13.28
C ASN A 233 1.36 12.95 -12.73
N VAL A 234 0.78 11.78 -12.46
CA VAL A 234 1.50 10.59 -11.97
C VAL A 234 2.36 10.01 -13.09
N GLU A 235 1.82 9.93 -14.30
CA GLU A 235 2.53 9.46 -15.49
C GLU A 235 3.78 10.29 -15.79
N VAL A 236 3.66 11.62 -15.80
CA VAL A 236 4.81 12.54 -15.97
C VAL A 236 5.87 12.31 -14.88
N SER A 237 5.43 12.17 -13.63
CA SER A 237 6.33 11.95 -12.49
C SER A 237 7.03 10.58 -12.59
N ALA A 238 6.34 9.56 -13.07
CA ALA A 238 6.89 8.22 -13.26
C ALA A 238 7.96 8.18 -14.35
N ARG A 239 7.75 8.87 -15.47
CA ARG A 239 8.75 8.98 -16.54
C ARG A 239 10.02 9.69 -16.07
N GLU A 240 9.89 10.78 -15.32
CA GLU A 240 11.07 11.48 -14.79
C GLU A 240 11.79 10.65 -13.73
N TYR A 241 11.06 9.91 -12.89
CA TYR A 241 11.64 9.01 -11.89
C TYR A 241 12.56 7.95 -12.51
N TRP A 242 12.13 7.30 -13.60
CA TRP A 242 12.88 6.20 -14.21
C TRP A 242 14.03 6.62 -15.12
N LYS A 243 14.17 7.92 -15.38
CA LYS A 243 15.18 8.46 -16.27
C LYS A 243 16.58 8.06 -15.81
N ASN A 244 17.27 7.29 -16.65
CA ASN A 244 18.60 6.71 -16.39
C ASN A 244 18.68 5.73 -15.20
N MET A 245 17.55 5.22 -14.70
CA MET A 245 17.51 4.22 -13.61
C MET A 245 17.22 2.80 -14.11
N LEU A 246 16.53 2.67 -15.25
CA LEU A 246 16.22 1.38 -15.86
C LEU A 246 17.41 0.85 -16.68
N SER A 247 17.52 -0.47 -16.77
CA SER A 247 18.37 -1.10 -17.78
C SER A 247 17.73 -0.94 -19.16
N ASP A 248 18.53 -0.80 -20.21
CA ASP A 248 18.07 -0.67 -21.61
C ASP A 248 16.98 -1.68 -21.98
N SER A 249 17.14 -2.94 -21.59
CA SER A 249 16.17 -4.01 -21.87
C SER A 249 14.80 -3.80 -21.22
N VAL A 250 14.73 -3.17 -20.04
CA VAL A 250 13.46 -2.88 -19.36
C VAL A 250 12.85 -1.60 -19.92
N GLU A 251 13.67 -0.59 -20.18
CA GLU A 251 13.24 0.69 -20.75
C GLU A 251 12.55 0.50 -22.11
N GLU A 252 13.07 -0.35 -22.99
CA GLU A 252 12.45 -0.67 -24.29
C GLU A 252 11.08 -1.37 -24.18
N ARG A 253 10.76 -1.97 -23.02
CA ARG A 253 9.56 -2.80 -22.81
C ARG A 253 8.57 -2.19 -21.83
N LEU A 254 8.91 -1.07 -21.19
CA LEU A 254 8.06 -0.38 -20.23
C LEU A 254 7.60 0.95 -20.82
N ASP A 255 6.29 1.08 -21.03
CA ASP A 255 5.69 2.34 -21.47
C ASP A 255 4.66 2.83 -20.43
N PHE A 256 4.28 4.10 -20.56
CA PHE A 256 3.30 4.74 -19.70
C PHE A 256 2.17 5.37 -20.51
N PHE A 257 0.95 5.28 -19.99
CA PHE A 257 -0.26 5.75 -20.65
C PHE A 257 -1.11 6.56 -19.66
N SER A 258 -1.32 7.85 -19.97
CA SER A 258 -2.13 8.73 -19.11
C SER A 258 -3.62 8.50 -19.33
N ALA A 259 -4.35 8.05 -18.30
CA ALA A 259 -5.81 7.92 -18.30
C ALA A 259 -6.40 7.90 -16.88
N ASP A 260 -7.60 8.47 -16.72
CA ASP A 260 -8.48 8.17 -15.59
C ASP A 260 -9.14 6.81 -15.86
N ILE A 261 -8.74 5.78 -15.11
CA ILE A 261 -9.18 4.40 -15.33
C ILE A 261 -10.70 4.18 -15.20
N ILE A 262 -11.43 5.13 -14.61
CA ILE A 262 -12.89 5.09 -14.46
C ILE A 262 -13.58 5.79 -15.63
N LYS A 263 -13.02 6.89 -16.14
CA LYS A 263 -13.70 7.77 -17.10
C LYS A 263 -13.21 7.62 -18.54
N ASP A 264 -11.94 7.31 -18.72
CA ASP A 264 -11.28 7.32 -20.01
C ASP A 264 -11.18 5.91 -20.62
N MET A 265 -10.83 5.87 -21.90
CA MET A 265 -10.58 4.61 -22.61
C MET A 265 -9.27 3.97 -22.15
N LEU A 266 -9.33 2.69 -21.78
CA LEU A 266 -8.16 1.91 -21.39
C LEU A 266 -7.43 1.33 -22.61
N PRO A 267 -6.12 1.03 -22.51
CA PRO A 267 -5.40 0.30 -23.54
C PRO A 267 -6.10 -1.01 -23.91
N VAL A 268 -6.35 -1.21 -25.20
CA VAL A 268 -7.02 -2.42 -25.70
C VAL A 268 -6.07 -3.61 -25.69
N SER A 269 -6.67 -4.79 -25.47
CA SER A 269 -5.95 -6.04 -25.60
C SER A 269 -5.66 -6.33 -27.06
N ILE A 270 -4.48 -6.92 -27.30
CA ILE A 270 -4.00 -7.34 -28.61
C ILE A 270 -3.72 -8.85 -28.67
N SER A 271 -3.96 -9.57 -27.56
CA SER A 271 -3.65 -11.00 -27.43
C SER A 271 -4.35 -11.60 -26.20
N ASP A 272 -4.70 -12.90 -26.27
CA ASP A 272 -5.19 -13.68 -25.12
C ASP A 272 -4.18 -13.77 -23.96
N LYS A 273 -2.91 -13.44 -24.24
CA LYS A 273 -1.82 -13.41 -23.26
C LYS A 273 -1.56 -12.03 -22.66
N ASP A 274 -2.41 -11.05 -22.92
CA ASP A 274 -2.41 -9.80 -22.18
C ASP A 274 -3.00 -10.02 -20.78
N VAL A 275 -2.52 -9.24 -19.81
CA VAL A 275 -3.07 -9.19 -18.47
C VAL A 275 -3.32 -7.76 -18.02
N TYR A 276 -4.55 -7.46 -17.60
CA TYR A 276 -4.88 -6.26 -16.87
C TYR A 276 -4.55 -6.51 -15.40
N LEU A 277 -3.62 -5.73 -14.85
CA LEU A 277 -3.21 -5.83 -13.46
C LEU A 277 -3.76 -4.63 -12.69
N CYS A 278 -4.37 -4.88 -11.54
CA CYS A 278 -4.87 -3.85 -10.64
C CYS A 278 -4.34 -4.17 -9.24
N THR A 279 -3.39 -3.38 -8.73
CA THR A 279 -2.79 -3.62 -7.41
C THR A 279 -3.13 -2.47 -6.48
N ALA A 280 -3.79 -2.74 -5.34
CA ALA A 280 -4.22 -1.69 -4.42
C ALA A 280 -5.07 -0.60 -5.13
N VAL A 281 -5.98 -1.04 -6.00
CA VAL A 281 -6.88 -0.15 -6.77
C VAL A 281 -8.31 -0.33 -6.33
N PHE A 282 -8.82 -1.56 -6.34
CA PHE A 282 -10.23 -1.82 -6.08
C PHE A 282 -10.62 -1.53 -4.62
N HIS A 283 -9.68 -1.62 -3.69
CA HIS A 283 -9.90 -1.22 -2.30
C HIS A 283 -10.15 0.29 -2.12
N LEU A 284 -9.78 1.15 -3.07
CA LEU A 284 -10.08 2.60 -3.06
C LEU A 284 -11.46 2.91 -3.63
N LEU A 285 -12.09 1.95 -4.31
CA LEU A 285 -13.30 2.16 -5.09
C LEU A 285 -14.54 1.69 -4.32
N SER A 286 -15.58 2.52 -4.36
CA SER A 286 -16.93 2.07 -4.01
C SER A 286 -17.37 0.94 -4.94
N ASP A 287 -18.32 0.11 -4.51
CA ASP A 287 -18.79 -1.00 -5.34
C ASP A 287 -19.36 -0.53 -6.69
N CYS A 288 -19.92 0.69 -6.76
CA CYS A 288 -20.35 1.29 -8.02
C CYS A 288 -19.17 1.61 -8.95
N LYS A 289 -18.14 2.34 -8.45
CA LYS A 289 -16.94 2.65 -9.26
C LYS A 289 -16.16 1.38 -9.62
N ALA A 290 -16.12 0.38 -8.74
CA ALA A 290 -15.49 -0.92 -9.00
C ALA A 290 -16.18 -1.67 -10.16
N LYS A 291 -17.52 -1.65 -10.22
CA LYS A 291 -18.26 -2.24 -11.35
C LYS A 291 -17.99 -1.51 -12.67
N ILE A 292 -17.95 -0.18 -12.64
CA ILE A 292 -17.59 0.62 -13.83
C ILE A 292 -16.19 0.22 -14.33
N LEU A 293 -15.20 0.13 -13.44
CA LEU A 293 -13.86 -0.30 -13.81
C LEU A 293 -13.85 -1.71 -14.42
N LEU A 294 -14.61 -2.66 -13.85
CA LEU A 294 -14.75 -4.01 -14.41
C LEU A 294 -15.35 -3.96 -15.82
N GLU A 295 -16.39 -3.17 -16.07
CA GLU A 295 -16.98 -3.02 -17.42
C GLU A 295 -16.01 -2.37 -18.41
N ASN A 296 -15.25 -1.35 -17.98
CA ASN A 296 -14.23 -0.71 -18.81
C ASN A 296 -13.14 -1.71 -19.22
N ILE A 297 -12.65 -2.52 -18.26
CA ILE A 297 -11.66 -3.57 -18.51
C ILE A 297 -12.23 -4.65 -19.43
N TYR A 298 -13.48 -5.07 -19.21
CA TYR A 298 -14.14 -6.05 -20.09
C TYR A 298 -14.23 -5.54 -21.53
N SER A 299 -14.58 -4.26 -21.70
CA SER A 299 -14.68 -3.61 -23.00
C SER A 299 -13.32 -3.49 -23.69
N SER A 300 -12.24 -3.20 -22.95
CA SER A 300 -10.89 -3.09 -23.52
C SER A 300 -10.30 -4.44 -23.93
N MET A 301 -10.80 -5.57 -23.39
CA MET A 301 -10.41 -6.91 -23.86
C MET A 301 -10.86 -7.21 -25.30
N GLN A 302 -11.87 -6.50 -25.83
CA GLN A 302 -12.37 -6.68 -27.19
C GLN A 302 -12.73 -8.16 -27.50
N GLU A 303 -12.20 -8.71 -28.59
CA GLU A 303 -12.38 -10.11 -29.02
C GLU A 303 -11.49 -11.11 -28.27
N TYR A 304 -10.48 -10.63 -27.53
CA TYR A 304 -9.53 -11.48 -26.82
C TYR A 304 -10.07 -11.95 -25.46
N HIS A 305 -9.46 -13.04 -24.98
CA HIS A 305 -9.71 -13.68 -23.69
C HIS A 305 -8.59 -13.39 -22.67
N ALA A 306 -8.09 -12.15 -22.69
CA ALA A 306 -7.11 -11.62 -21.75
C ALA A 306 -7.52 -11.84 -20.28
N THR A 307 -6.54 -11.78 -19.38
CA THR A 307 -6.76 -12.03 -17.95
C THR A 307 -6.88 -10.72 -17.18
N LEU A 308 -7.74 -10.68 -16.17
CA LEU A 308 -7.72 -9.63 -15.16
C LEU A 308 -7.14 -10.21 -13.87
N ILE A 309 -6.18 -9.52 -13.27
CA ILE A 309 -5.64 -9.85 -11.95
C ILE A 309 -5.87 -8.67 -11.02
N ILE A 310 -6.60 -8.91 -9.93
CA ILE A 310 -6.77 -7.95 -8.84
C ILE A 310 -5.89 -8.41 -7.67
N VAL A 311 -4.97 -7.55 -7.25
CA VAL A 311 -4.08 -7.76 -6.11
C VAL A 311 -4.55 -6.85 -4.98
N ASP A 312 -5.33 -7.41 -4.06
CA ASP A 312 -5.86 -6.72 -2.88
C ASP A 312 -5.89 -7.66 -1.68
N ALA A 313 -6.13 -7.12 -0.48
CA ALA A 313 -6.39 -7.95 0.69
C ALA A 313 -7.74 -8.67 0.54
N VAL A 314 -7.81 -9.87 1.11
CA VAL A 314 -9.05 -10.64 1.21
C VAL A 314 -9.28 -10.95 2.67
N LEU A 315 -10.15 -10.19 3.31
CA LEU A 315 -10.40 -10.34 4.75
C LEU A 315 -11.01 -11.71 5.07
N PRO A 316 -10.71 -12.26 6.26
CA PRO A 316 -11.50 -13.36 6.80
C PRO A 316 -12.91 -12.86 7.15
N GLU A 317 -13.87 -13.77 7.09
CA GLU A 317 -15.28 -13.49 7.46
C GLU A 317 -15.44 -13.10 8.95
N LYS A 318 -14.53 -13.56 9.79
CA LYS A 318 -14.49 -13.31 11.24
C LYS A 318 -13.05 -13.31 11.72
N GLY A 319 -12.76 -12.54 12.76
CA GLY A 319 -11.45 -12.55 13.42
C GLY A 319 -10.35 -11.91 12.57
N THR A 320 -10.68 -10.86 11.82
CA THR A 320 -9.70 -10.01 11.13
C THR A 320 -8.62 -9.54 12.10
N ASP A 321 -7.35 -9.64 11.70
CA ASP A 321 -6.26 -9.09 12.47
C ASP A 321 -6.24 -7.55 12.44
N LEU A 322 -5.51 -6.95 13.38
CA LEU A 322 -5.48 -5.50 13.54
C LEU A 322 -4.95 -4.78 12.29
N ASN A 323 -4.00 -5.36 11.55
CA ASN A 323 -3.40 -4.68 10.40
C ASN A 323 -4.40 -4.59 9.25
N LEU A 324 -5.09 -5.70 8.94
CA LEU A 324 -6.14 -5.70 7.92
C LEU A 324 -7.33 -4.81 8.30
N ALA A 325 -7.73 -4.82 9.58
CA ALA A 325 -8.80 -3.94 10.07
C ALA A 325 -8.38 -2.45 10.02
N ALA A 326 -7.13 -2.14 10.33
CA ALA A 326 -6.61 -0.78 10.23
C ALA A 326 -6.54 -0.30 8.78
N MET A 327 -6.19 -1.17 7.84
CA MET A 327 -6.19 -0.87 6.40
C MET A 327 -7.60 -0.54 5.89
N ASP A 328 -8.60 -1.32 6.28
CA ASP A 328 -10.00 -1.03 5.95
C ASP A 328 -10.45 0.34 6.50
N MET A 329 -10.09 0.64 7.76
CA MET A 329 -10.35 1.95 8.34
C MET A 329 -9.63 3.09 7.61
N GLN A 330 -8.41 2.86 7.10
CA GLN A 330 -7.71 3.84 6.27
C GLN A 330 -8.46 4.10 4.95
N MET A 331 -9.02 3.06 4.32
CA MET A 331 -9.86 3.22 3.14
C MET A 331 -11.10 4.07 3.46
N LEU A 332 -11.76 3.81 4.59
CA LEU A 332 -12.91 4.59 5.06
C LEU A 332 -12.57 6.05 5.30
N MET A 333 -11.36 6.35 5.82
CA MET A 333 -10.96 7.73 6.09
C MET A 333 -10.87 8.58 4.82
N GLY A 334 -10.23 8.04 3.78
CA GLY A 334 -9.87 8.81 2.58
C GLY A 334 -10.77 8.58 1.37
N THR A 335 -11.53 7.49 1.35
CA THR A 335 -12.23 7.05 0.14
C THR A 335 -13.59 6.44 0.45
N ARG A 336 -14.37 6.20 -0.60
CA ARG A 336 -15.60 5.39 -0.55
C ARG A 336 -15.33 3.89 -0.77
N GLY A 337 -14.05 3.52 -0.74
CA GLY A 337 -13.57 2.16 -0.86
C GLY A 337 -13.63 1.39 0.45
N ARG A 338 -13.16 0.14 0.39
CA ARG A 338 -13.11 -0.80 1.50
C ARG A 338 -12.24 -2.00 1.15
N GLU A 339 -11.68 -2.61 2.17
CA GLU A 339 -11.16 -3.96 2.07
C GLU A 339 -12.35 -4.94 2.06
N ARG A 340 -12.29 -6.01 1.25
CA ARG A 340 -13.42 -6.93 1.04
C ARG A 340 -13.12 -8.34 1.52
N THR A 341 -14.13 -8.99 2.11
CA THR A 341 -14.13 -10.42 2.40
C THR A 341 -14.26 -11.24 1.12
N ALA A 342 -13.97 -12.55 1.20
CA ALA A 342 -14.17 -13.45 0.07
C ALA A 342 -15.63 -13.47 -0.43
N ARG A 343 -16.63 -13.35 0.47
CA ARG A 343 -18.04 -13.26 0.07
C ARG A 343 -18.32 -11.96 -0.69
N GLU A 344 -17.82 -10.82 -0.22
CA GLU A 344 -18.04 -9.52 -0.86
C GLU A 344 -17.36 -9.42 -2.22
N TRP A 345 -16.14 -9.94 -2.35
CA TRP A 345 -15.49 -10.12 -3.66
C TRP A 345 -16.34 -11.01 -4.58
N GLY A 346 -16.81 -12.15 -4.06
CA GLY A 346 -17.69 -13.06 -4.80
C GLY A 346 -18.97 -12.38 -5.30
N GLN A 347 -19.59 -11.53 -4.47
CA GLN A 347 -20.76 -10.74 -4.86
C GLN A 347 -20.41 -9.74 -5.97
N LEU A 348 -19.34 -8.96 -5.80
CA LEU A 348 -18.89 -7.98 -6.79
C LEU A 348 -18.62 -8.65 -8.16
N PHE A 349 -17.98 -9.82 -8.17
CA PHE A 349 -17.71 -10.56 -9.42
C PHE A 349 -18.94 -11.25 -9.99
N SER A 350 -19.90 -11.67 -9.15
CA SER A 350 -21.15 -12.26 -9.64
C SER A 350 -21.95 -11.28 -10.50
N GLU A 351 -21.91 -10.00 -10.12
CA GLU A 351 -22.60 -8.88 -10.78
C GLU A 351 -21.77 -8.22 -11.90
N SER A 352 -20.61 -8.78 -12.25
CA SER A 352 -19.73 -8.27 -13.31
C SER A 352 -19.62 -9.26 -14.48
N PRO A 353 -19.01 -8.88 -15.61
CA PRO A 353 -18.84 -9.78 -16.75
C PRO A 353 -17.65 -10.75 -16.58
N PHE A 354 -17.09 -10.84 -15.37
CA PHE A 354 -15.99 -11.73 -15.02
C PHE A 354 -16.42 -12.82 -14.04
N TYR A 355 -15.71 -13.95 -14.05
CA TYR A 355 -15.76 -14.94 -12.98
C TYR A 355 -14.36 -15.11 -12.36
N LEU A 356 -14.33 -15.40 -11.07
CA LEU A 356 -13.09 -15.73 -10.35
C LEU A 356 -12.62 -17.13 -10.78
N PHE A 357 -11.49 -17.19 -11.47
CA PHE A 357 -10.88 -18.44 -11.92
C PHE A 357 -10.03 -19.08 -10.82
N GLU A 358 -9.18 -18.29 -10.15
CA GLU A 358 -8.28 -18.76 -9.11
C GLU A 358 -7.96 -17.62 -8.13
N THR A 359 -7.72 -17.96 -6.87
CA THR A 359 -7.07 -17.06 -5.91
C THR A 359 -5.70 -17.61 -5.58
N VAL A 360 -4.65 -16.89 -5.97
CA VAL A 360 -3.25 -17.24 -5.71
C VAL A 360 -2.78 -16.56 -4.43
N CYS A 361 -2.25 -17.35 -3.52
CA CYS A 361 -1.63 -16.88 -2.28
C CYS A 361 -0.18 -16.47 -2.56
N VAL A 362 0.20 -15.31 -2.03
CA VAL A 362 1.57 -14.82 -2.03
C VAL A 362 2.02 -14.58 -0.59
N ARG A 363 3.34 -14.49 -0.35
CA ARG A 363 3.91 -14.27 0.99
C ARG A 363 3.77 -12.81 1.47
N THR A 364 2.56 -12.27 1.35
CA THR A 364 2.14 -10.95 1.83
C THR A 364 0.70 -11.05 2.37
N PHE A 365 0.10 -9.94 2.80
CA PHE A 365 -1.32 -9.91 3.19
C PHE A 365 -2.28 -9.87 1.99
N ALA A 366 -1.79 -9.50 0.80
CA ALA A 366 -2.57 -9.44 -0.42
C ALA A 366 -2.73 -10.83 -1.06
N LYS A 367 -3.76 -10.98 -1.90
CA LYS A 367 -3.95 -12.16 -2.74
C LYS A 367 -4.09 -11.73 -4.19
N LEU A 368 -3.64 -12.59 -5.09
CA LEU A 368 -3.85 -12.40 -6.53
C LEU A 368 -5.14 -13.12 -6.92
N MET A 369 -6.21 -12.36 -7.10
CA MET A 369 -7.47 -12.88 -7.63
C MET A 369 -7.39 -12.84 -9.15
N VAL A 370 -7.41 -14.01 -9.78
CA VAL A 370 -7.34 -14.18 -11.23
C VAL A 370 -8.76 -14.31 -11.76
N LEU A 371 -9.16 -13.36 -12.60
CA LEU A 371 -10.47 -13.29 -13.21
C LEU A 371 -10.40 -13.55 -14.71
N ARG A 372 -11.45 -14.19 -15.23
CA ARG A 372 -11.62 -14.49 -16.65
C ARG A 372 -12.97 -14.00 -17.14
N LYS A 373 -13.01 -13.62 -18.41
CA LYS A 373 -14.23 -13.21 -19.13
C LYS A 373 -15.29 -14.32 -19.01
N LYS A 374 -16.51 -13.99 -18.57
CA LYS A 374 -17.65 -14.91 -18.71
C LYS A 374 -17.92 -15.06 -20.21
N ASN A 375 -18.07 -16.29 -20.70
CA ASN A 375 -18.57 -16.49 -22.04
C ASN A 375 -19.98 -15.89 -22.10
N GLN A 376 -20.24 -14.97 -23.03
CA GLN A 376 -21.60 -14.59 -23.32
C GLN A 376 -22.34 -15.88 -23.67
N SER A 377 -23.33 -16.26 -22.86
CA SER A 377 -24.26 -17.30 -23.25
C SER A 377 -24.80 -16.87 -24.61
N THR A 378 -24.51 -17.64 -25.65
CA THR A 378 -25.21 -17.56 -26.92
C THR A 378 -26.66 -17.91 -26.61
N SER A 379 -27.45 -16.90 -26.23
CA SER A 379 -28.90 -16.94 -26.28
C SER A 379 -29.27 -16.88 -27.75
N SER A 380 -29.17 -18.04 -28.39
CA SER A 380 -29.77 -18.38 -29.68
C SER A 380 -31.28 -18.53 -29.52
#